data_AF-A0A9E3P3K9-F1
#
_entry.id   AF-A0A9E3P3K9-F1
#
_cell.length_a   1.000
_cell.length_b   1.000
_cell.length_c   1.000
_cell.angle_alpha   90.00
_cell.angle_beta   90.00
_cell.angle_gamma   90.00
#
_symmetry.space_group_name_H-M   'P 1'
#
loop_
_entity.id
_entity.type
_entity.pdbx_description
1 polymer ?
#
loop_
_entity_poly.entity_id
_entity_poly.type
_entity_poly.pdbx_seq_one_letter_code
_entity_poly.pdbx_strand_id
1 'polypeptide(L)'
;MIGRRRRESGDLVDALMECHARVRSCSRLAVEIGERADAPADEVAYACARVERYFTEALPLHVRDEEESVLPRLRGRTASLDAALEQIHEQHDLHARLIERTCAAAAALRAKPLKAAARKALVMVARPLEVLFESHLRVEEAVIFTAIRAHLPTETQNDIADEMRRRRRHLHRW
;
A
#
# COMPACT_ATOMS: atom_id res chain seq x y z
N MET A 1 3.21 -22.47 37.04
CA MET A 1 4.13 -21.76 36.14
C MET A 1 3.40 -21.52 34.82
N ILE A 2 2.62 -20.44 34.73
CA ILE A 2 1.78 -20.15 33.55
C ILE A 2 2.67 -19.41 32.55
N GLY A 3 3.08 -20.13 31.51
CA GLY A 3 3.77 -19.56 30.36
C GLY A 3 2.88 -18.52 29.71
N ARG A 4 3.25 -17.25 29.91
CA ARG A 4 2.69 -16.10 29.20
C ARG A 4 2.96 -16.34 27.71
N ARG A 5 1.97 -16.82 26.94
CA ARG A 5 2.01 -16.76 25.47
C ARG A 5 2.26 -15.29 25.14
N ARG A 6 3.46 -15.01 24.64
CA ARG A 6 3.75 -13.76 23.97
C ARG A 6 2.63 -13.61 22.94
N ARG A 7 1.81 -12.57 23.00
CA ARG A 7 0.95 -12.23 21.86
C ARG A 7 1.93 -12.00 20.72
N GLU A 8 2.04 -13.00 19.85
CA GLU A 8 2.82 -12.89 18.63
C GLU A 8 2.22 -11.72 17.87
N SER A 9 3.10 -10.85 17.37
CA SER A 9 2.81 -9.92 16.27
C SER A 9 1.75 -10.53 15.34
N GLY A 10 0.72 -9.76 14.99
CA GLY A 10 -0.49 -10.22 14.30
C GLY A 10 -0.22 -11.20 13.16
N ASP A 11 -1.21 -12.05 12.91
CA ASP A 11 -1.20 -13.04 11.83
C ASP A 11 -0.88 -12.36 10.47
N LEU A 12 -0.38 -13.10 9.48
CA LEU A 12 0.05 -12.58 8.17
C LEU A 12 -0.97 -11.59 7.57
N VAL A 13 -2.25 -11.96 7.60
CA VAL A 13 -3.34 -11.12 7.10
C VAL A 13 -3.47 -9.82 7.90
N ASP A 14 -3.26 -9.83 9.21
CA ASP A 14 -3.31 -8.61 10.03
C ASP A 14 -2.18 -7.64 9.63
N ALA A 15 -0.98 -8.17 9.35
CA ALA A 15 0.15 -7.37 8.88
C ALA A 15 -0.09 -6.75 7.48
N LEU A 16 -0.76 -7.48 6.59
CA LEU A 16 -1.19 -6.99 5.28
C LEU A 16 -2.30 -5.94 5.41
N MET A 17 -3.29 -6.16 6.27
CA MET A 17 -4.34 -5.18 6.59
C MET A 17 -3.76 -3.87 7.15
N GLU A 18 -2.73 -3.93 7.98
CA GLU A 18 -2.01 -2.73 8.41
C GLU A 18 -1.31 -2.02 7.24
N CYS A 19 -0.81 -2.76 6.24
CA CYS A 19 -0.28 -2.17 5.01
C CYS A 19 -1.40 -1.44 4.25
N HIS A 20 -2.57 -2.06 4.09
CA HIS A 20 -3.72 -1.45 3.43
C HIS A 20 -4.20 -0.17 4.12
N ALA A 21 -4.22 -0.16 5.46
CA ALA A 21 -4.54 1.03 6.22
C ALA A 21 -3.56 2.19 5.92
N ARG A 22 -2.28 1.88 5.73
CA ARG A 22 -1.27 2.87 5.33
C ARG A 22 -1.44 3.34 3.88
N VAL A 23 -1.81 2.44 2.95
CA VAL A 23 -2.11 2.80 1.55
C VAL A 23 -3.28 3.79 1.50
N ARG A 24 -4.39 3.48 2.19
CA ARG A 24 -5.56 4.36 2.30
C ARG A 24 -5.23 5.70 2.94
N SER A 25 -4.44 5.67 4.03
CA SER A 25 -4.04 6.90 4.73
C SER A 25 -3.20 7.82 3.83
N CYS A 26 -2.22 7.29 3.10
CA CYS A 26 -1.33 8.09 2.25
C CYS A 26 -2.02 8.59 0.98
N SER A 27 -2.87 7.77 0.35
CA SER A 27 -3.65 8.19 -0.83
C SER A 27 -4.64 9.31 -0.49
N ARG A 28 -5.38 9.17 0.62
CA ARG A 28 -6.27 10.22 1.13
C ARG A 28 -5.50 11.50 1.47
N LEU A 29 -4.34 11.38 2.14
CA LEU A 29 -3.49 12.54 2.48
C LEU A 29 -3.07 13.34 1.23
N ALA A 30 -2.75 12.65 0.12
CA ALA A 30 -2.37 13.29 -1.13
C ALA A 30 -3.52 14.12 -1.73
N VAL A 31 -4.75 13.64 -1.62
CA VAL A 31 -5.95 14.38 -2.05
C VAL A 31 -6.20 15.56 -1.11
N GLU A 32 -6.26 15.31 0.20
CA GLU A 32 -6.59 16.33 1.22
C GLU A 32 -5.63 17.51 1.20
N ILE A 33 -4.31 17.28 1.09
CA ILE A 33 -3.35 18.38 1.07
C ILE A 33 -3.42 19.19 -0.22
N GLY A 34 -3.83 18.58 -1.33
CA GLY A 34 -4.11 19.28 -2.57
C GLY A 34 -5.36 20.16 -2.49
N GLU A 35 -6.38 19.76 -1.72
CA GLU A 35 -7.64 20.50 -1.57
C GLU A 35 -7.58 21.62 -0.53
N ARG A 36 -6.79 21.46 0.54
CA ARG A 36 -6.67 22.44 1.63
C ARG A 36 -5.86 23.68 1.24
N ALA A 37 -6.53 24.67 0.66
CA ALA A 37 -5.91 25.93 0.22
C ALA A 37 -5.32 26.78 1.36
N ASP A 38 -5.85 26.63 2.58
CA ASP A 38 -5.48 27.34 3.80
C ASP A 38 -4.37 26.66 4.61
N ALA A 39 -3.94 25.46 4.22
CA ALA A 39 -2.90 24.72 4.94
C ALA A 39 -1.56 25.50 4.94
N PRO A 40 -0.91 25.65 6.12
CA PRO A 40 0.43 26.20 6.25
C PRO A 40 1.46 25.53 5.33
N ALA A 41 2.43 26.30 4.86
CA ALA A 41 3.41 25.82 3.86
C ALA A 41 4.28 24.66 4.38
N ASP A 42 4.61 24.67 5.66
CA ASP A 42 5.34 23.61 6.36
C ASP A 42 4.51 22.32 6.49
N GLU A 43 3.22 22.44 6.82
CA GLU A 43 2.29 21.29 6.85
C GLU A 43 2.18 20.64 5.46
N VAL A 44 2.05 21.45 4.40
CA VAL A 44 2.01 20.98 3.01
C VAL A 44 3.30 20.27 2.62
N ALA A 45 4.45 20.87 2.93
CA ALA A 45 5.74 20.27 2.61
C ALA A 45 5.94 18.93 3.33
N TYR A 46 5.55 18.85 4.61
CA TYR A 46 5.61 17.63 5.41
C TYR A 46 4.68 16.53 4.85
N ALA A 47 3.43 16.86 4.54
CA ALA A 47 2.48 15.92 3.97
C ALA A 47 2.94 15.38 2.61
N CYS A 48 3.43 16.25 1.72
CA CYS A 48 3.98 15.82 0.43
C CYS A 48 5.19 14.89 0.61
N ALA A 49 6.13 15.23 1.50
CA ALA A 49 7.28 14.38 1.78
C ALA A 49 6.88 13.00 2.32
N ARG A 50 5.82 12.92 3.14
CA ARG A 50 5.28 11.64 3.63
C ARG A 50 4.67 10.80 2.52
N VAL A 51 3.88 11.42 1.62
CA VAL A 51 3.28 10.75 0.46
C VAL A 51 4.38 10.21 -0.46
N GLU A 52 5.36 11.07 -0.83
CA GLU A 52 6.52 10.68 -1.63
C GLU A 52 7.22 9.47 -1.01
N ARG A 53 7.66 9.59 0.25
CA ARG A 53 8.40 8.54 0.94
C ARG A 53 7.62 7.22 1.01
N TYR A 54 6.33 7.26 1.33
CA TYR A 54 5.53 6.05 1.42
C TYR A 54 5.41 5.35 0.06
N PHE A 55 5.09 6.09 -1.00
CA PHE A 55 4.92 5.54 -2.33
C PHE A 55 6.24 5.09 -2.99
N THR A 56 7.39 5.66 -2.62
CA THR A 56 8.69 5.25 -3.17
C THR A 56 9.42 4.19 -2.36
N GLU A 57 9.17 4.10 -1.04
CA GLU A 57 9.91 3.18 -0.16
C GLU A 57 9.06 2.03 0.36
N ALA A 58 7.85 2.30 0.86
CA ALA A 58 7.06 1.31 1.58
C ALA A 58 6.08 0.55 0.67
N LEU A 59 5.38 1.25 -0.22
CA LEU A 59 4.43 0.64 -1.15
C LEU A 59 5.09 -0.42 -2.07
N PRO A 60 6.28 -0.19 -2.65
CA PRO A 60 6.93 -1.22 -3.48
C PRO A 60 7.24 -2.50 -2.72
N LEU A 61 7.48 -2.43 -1.41
CA LEU A 61 7.70 -3.61 -0.60
C LEU A 61 6.43 -4.41 -0.36
N HIS A 62 5.28 -3.74 -0.22
CA HIS A 62 3.96 -4.38 -0.12
C HIS A 62 3.62 -5.11 -1.41
N VAL A 63 3.71 -4.43 -2.55
CA VAL A 63 3.52 -5.05 -3.87
C VAL A 63 4.45 -6.25 -4.05
N ARG A 64 5.72 -6.12 -3.64
CA ARG A 64 6.67 -7.23 -3.69
C ARG A 64 6.29 -8.40 -2.77
N ASP A 65 5.65 -8.13 -1.64
CA ASP A 65 5.14 -9.20 -0.77
C ASP A 65 4.00 -9.95 -1.43
N GLU A 66 3.06 -9.26 -2.08
CA GLU A 66 2.05 -9.94 -2.89
C GLU A 66 2.70 -10.79 -3.97
N GLU A 67 3.45 -10.14 -4.87
CA GLU A 67 3.93 -10.73 -6.12
C GLU A 67 4.90 -11.90 -5.92
N GLU A 68 5.84 -11.77 -4.99
CA GLU A 68 6.87 -12.80 -4.78
C GLU A 68 6.47 -13.83 -3.73
N SER A 69 5.62 -13.47 -2.76
CA SER A 69 5.34 -14.34 -1.61
C SER A 69 3.93 -14.88 -1.58
N VAL A 70 2.91 -14.04 -1.75
CA VAL A 70 1.51 -14.42 -1.56
C VAL A 70 0.93 -15.06 -2.82
N LEU A 71 0.89 -14.34 -3.93
CA LEU A 71 0.19 -14.77 -5.15
C LEU A 71 0.69 -16.14 -5.65
N PRO A 72 2.01 -16.42 -5.72
CA PRO A 72 2.50 -17.71 -6.21
C PRO A 72 2.04 -18.91 -5.37
N ARG A 73 1.81 -18.73 -4.06
CA ARG A 73 1.41 -19.80 -3.13
C ARG A 73 -0.11 -20.08 -3.17
N LEU A 74 -0.87 -19.16 -3.73
CA LEU A 74 -2.32 -19.27 -3.93
C LEU A 74 -2.71 -19.79 -5.32
N ARG A 75 -1.80 -19.80 -6.29
CA ARG A 75 -2.06 -20.28 -7.66
C ARG A 75 -2.46 -21.76 -7.69
N GLY A 76 -3.34 -22.10 -8.65
CA GLY A 76 -3.75 -23.47 -8.96
C GLY A 76 -4.77 -24.07 -7.99
N ARG A 77 -5.41 -23.26 -7.14
CA ARG A 77 -6.44 -23.74 -6.19
C ARG A 77 -7.80 -23.87 -6.86
N THR A 78 -8.24 -22.80 -7.54
CA THR A 78 -9.47 -22.76 -8.32
C THR A 78 -9.30 -21.78 -9.49
N ALA A 79 -10.01 -22.02 -10.60
CA ALA A 79 -9.97 -21.11 -11.75
C ALA A 79 -10.43 -19.68 -11.41
N SER A 80 -11.38 -19.53 -10.47
CA SER A 80 -11.85 -18.22 -10.02
C SER A 80 -10.81 -17.47 -9.19
N LEU A 81 -10.07 -18.17 -8.33
CA LEU A 81 -8.96 -17.57 -7.59
C LEU A 81 -7.84 -17.18 -8.54
N ASP A 82 -7.48 -18.06 -9.49
CA ASP A 82 -6.43 -17.78 -10.46
C ASP A 82 -6.75 -16.55 -11.32
N ALA A 83 -8.01 -16.36 -11.73
CA ALA A 83 -8.45 -15.15 -12.42
C ALA A 83 -8.33 -13.89 -11.55
N ALA A 84 -8.63 -13.98 -10.25
CA ALA A 84 -8.45 -12.87 -9.32
C ALA A 84 -6.96 -12.55 -9.09
N LEU A 85 -6.10 -13.56 -9.01
CA LEU A 85 -4.65 -13.38 -8.89
C LEU A 85 -4.08 -12.65 -10.12
N GLU A 86 -4.53 -13.00 -11.33
CA GLU A 86 -4.13 -12.31 -12.56
C GLU A 86 -4.62 -10.86 -12.57
N GLN A 87 -5.88 -10.62 -12.17
CA GLN A 87 -6.42 -9.27 -12.05
C GLN A 87 -5.59 -8.38 -11.10
N ILE A 88 -5.19 -8.92 -9.94
CA ILE A 88 -4.35 -8.20 -8.97
C ILE A 88 -2.99 -7.86 -9.59
N HIS A 89 -2.36 -8.81 -10.28
CA HIS A 89 -1.09 -8.60 -10.97
C HIS A 89 -1.16 -7.48 -12.02
N GLU A 90 -2.17 -7.51 -12.90
CA GLU A 90 -2.39 -6.46 -13.89
C GLU A 90 -2.63 -5.08 -13.25
N GLN A 91 -3.35 -5.04 -12.13
CA GLN A 91 -3.60 -3.79 -11.39
C GLN A 91 -2.32 -3.18 -10.81
N HIS A 92 -1.38 -3.98 -10.30
CA HIS A 92 -0.09 -3.48 -9.81
C HIS A 92 0.68 -2.71 -10.90
N ASP A 93 0.72 -3.26 -12.11
CA ASP A 93 1.36 -2.61 -13.25
C ASP A 93 0.65 -1.32 -13.67
N LEU A 94 -0.69 -1.32 -13.66
CA LEU A 94 -1.49 -0.14 -13.99
C LEU A 94 -1.30 0.99 -12.97
N HIS A 95 -1.16 0.67 -11.68
CA HIS A 95 -0.96 1.66 -10.63
C HIS A 95 0.38 2.40 -10.76
N ALA A 96 1.43 1.74 -11.25
CA ALA A 96 2.79 2.26 -11.27
C ALA A 96 2.90 3.67 -11.89
N ARG A 97 2.24 3.90 -13.03
CA ARG A 97 2.25 5.21 -13.73
C ARG A 97 1.55 6.31 -12.94
N LEU A 98 0.45 6.00 -12.25
CA LEU A 98 -0.28 6.98 -11.46
C LEU A 98 0.45 7.29 -10.14
N ILE A 99 1.12 6.30 -9.56
CA ILE A 99 2.01 6.49 -8.41
C ILE A 99 3.13 7.46 -8.77
N GLU A 100 3.84 7.22 -9.88
CA GLU A 100 4.92 8.11 -10.35
C GLU A 100 4.43 9.55 -10.56
N ARG A 101 3.29 9.73 -11.25
CA ARG A 101 2.69 11.04 -11.49
C ARG A 101 2.28 11.74 -10.19
N THR A 102 1.78 10.98 -9.21
CA THR A 102 1.40 11.51 -7.90
C THR A 102 2.63 11.96 -7.12
N CYS A 103 3.71 11.17 -7.10
CA CYS A 103 4.98 11.56 -6.50
C CYS A 103 5.56 12.83 -7.15
N ALA A 104 5.54 12.92 -8.48
CA ALA A 104 6.01 14.11 -9.19
C ALA A 104 5.18 15.36 -8.84
N ALA A 105 3.86 15.23 -8.75
CA ALA A 105 2.98 16.33 -8.36
C ALA A 105 3.17 16.73 -6.89
N ALA A 106 3.37 15.76 -5.99
CA ALA A 106 3.66 16.01 -4.58
C ALA A 106 5.01 16.74 -4.41
N ALA A 107 6.06 16.31 -5.13
CA ALA A 107 7.35 16.99 -5.13
C ALA A 107 7.24 18.43 -5.65
N ALA A 108 6.46 18.66 -6.71
CA ALA A 108 6.23 19.99 -7.25
C ALA A 108 5.48 20.90 -6.27
N LEU A 109 4.48 20.36 -5.56
CA LEU A 109 3.78 21.09 -4.51
C LEU A 109 4.68 21.37 -3.30
N ARG A 110 5.49 20.39 -2.87
CA ARG A 110 6.47 20.57 -1.79
C ARG A 110 7.47 21.70 -2.09
N ALA A 111 7.92 21.81 -3.33
CA ALA A 111 8.83 22.88 -3.75
C ALA A 111 8.17 24.27 -3.79
N LYS A 112 6.85 24.33 -4.00
CA LYS A 112 6.07 25.59 -4.06
C LYS A 112 4.72 25.44 -3.34
N PRO A 113 4.70 25.35 -1.98
CA PRO A 113 3.51 24.97 -1.20
C PRO A 113 2.30 25.89 -1.38
N LEU A 114 2.54 27.16 -1.67
CA LEU A 114 1.49 28.18 -1.85
C LEU A 114 0.97 28.26 -3.30
N LYS A 115 1.51 27.49 -4.24
CA LYS A 115 1.14 27.58 -5.66
C LYS A 115 -0.17 26.82 -5.93
N ALA A 116 -1.27 27.55 -6.11
CA ALA A 116 -2.59 26.98 -6.41
C ALA A 116 -2.61 26.00 -7.60
N ALA A 117 -1.83 26.26 -8.65
CA ALA A 117 -1.73 25.35 -9.78
C ALA A 117 -1.06 24.01 -9.43
N ALA A 118 -0.09 23.99 -8.51
CA ALA A 118 0.56 22.76 -8.05
C ALA A 118 -0.40 21.91 -7.20
N ARG A 119 -1.20 22.56 -6.36
CA ARG A 119 -2.28 21.93 -5.59
C ARG A 119 -3.29 21.24 -6.50
N LYS A 120 -3.82 21.96 -7.49
CA LYS A 120 -4.73 21.40 -8.51
C LYS A 120 -4.10 20.22 -9.25
N ALA A 121 -2.82 20.33 -9.63
CA ALA A 121 -2.12 19.25 -10.30
C ALA A 121 -2.04 17.97 -9.43
N LEU A 122 -1.76 18.11 -8.13
CA LEU A 122 -1.76 16.97 -7.20
C LEU A 122 -3.14 16.32 -7.11
N VAL A 123 -4.21 17.09 -6.89
CA VAL A 123 -5.57 16.53 -6.80
C VAL A 123 -5.96 15.78 -8.08
N MET A 124 -5.63 16.32 -9.25
CA MET A 124 -5.97 15.69 -10.54
C MET A 124 -5.36 14.29 -10.72
N VAL A 125 -4.21 13.99 -10.10
CA VAL A 125 -3.55 12.69 -10.21
C VAL A 125 -3.80 11.80 -8.99
N ALA A 126 -3.90 12.39 -7.80
CA ALA A 126 -4.10 11.65 -6.55
C ALA A 126 -5.50 11.03 -6.44
N ARG A 127 -6.54 11.71 -6.96
CA ARG A 127 -7.92 11.25 -6.81
C ARG A 127 -8.25 9.99 -7.63
N PRO A 128 -7.83 9.89 -8.91
CA PRO A 128 -7.91 8.61 -9.62
C PRO A 128 -7.13 7.49 -8.93
N LEU A 129 -5.95 7.79 -8.38
CA LEU A 129 -5.13 6.80 -7.68
C LEU A 129 -5.80 6.30 -6.39
N GLU A 130 -6.42 7.18 -5.59
CA GLU A 130 -7.18 6.81 -4.40
C GLU A 130 -8.34 5.86 -4.73
N VAL A 131 -9.11 6.17 -5.78
CA VAL A 131 -10.22 5.31 -6.23
C VAL A 131 -9.72 3.94 -6.69
N LEU A 132 -8.62 3.90 -7.45
CA LEU A 132 -8.04 2.64 -7.92
C LEU A 132 -7.52 1.79 -6.76
N PHE A 133 -6.80 2.40 -5.80
CA PHE A 133 -6.37 1.68 -4.61
C PHE A 133 -7.55 1.14 -3.82
N GLU A 134 -8.60 1.93 -3.57
CA GLU A 134 -9.75 1.42 -2.81
C GLU A 134 -10.43 0.23 -3.52
N SER A 135 -10.55 0.27 -4.84
CA SER A 135 -11.08 -0.86 -5.61
C SER A 135 -10.18 -2.09 -5.52
N HIS A 136 -8.87 -1.91 -5.64
CA HIS A 136 -7.86 -2.97 -5.59
C HIS A 136 -7.81 -3.64 -4.22
N LEU A 137 -7.64 -2.85 -3.15
CA LEU A 137 -7.54 -3.34 -1.78
C LEU A 137 -8.80 -4.13 -1.37
N ARG A 138 -9.99 -3.74 -1.86
CA ARG A 138 -11.23 -4.49 -1.61
C ARG A 138 -11.21 -5.89 -2.22
N VAL A 139 -10.67 -6.04 -3.44
CA VAL A 139 -10.54 -7.36 -4.08
C VAL A 139 -9.56 -8.22 -3.29
N GLU A 140 -8.42 -7.66 -2.91
CA GLU A 140 -7.43 -8.37 -2.09
C GLU A 140 -8.01 -8.81 -0.74
N GLU A 141 -8.67 -7.90 -0.02
CA GLU A 141 -9.26 -8.19 1.29
C GLU A 141 -10.36 -9.24 1.21
N ALA A 142 -11.26 -9.14 0.23
CA ALA A 142 -12.39 -10.03 0.10
C ALA A 142 -11.99 -11.42 -0.43
N VAL A 143 -11.06 -11.46 -1.40
CA VAL A 143 -10.72 -12.68 -2.14
C VAL A 143 -9.38 -13.25 -1.67
N ILE A 144 -8.30 -12.47 -1.78
CA ILE A 144 -6.94 -12.95 -1.56
C ILE A 144 -6.70 -13.26 -0.08
N PHE A 145 -7.10 -12.38 0.84
CA PHE A 145 -6.88 -12.59 2.28
C PHE A 145 -7.76 -13.70 2.84
N THR A 146 -8.99 -13.81 2.34
CA THR A 146 -9.84 -14.97 2.62
C THR A 146 -9.18 -16.26 2.13
N ALA A 147 -8.60 -16.27 0.92
CA ALA A 147 -7.90 -17.42 0.38
C ALA A 147 -6.62 -17.78 1.16
N ILE A 148 -5.87 -16.79 1.67
CA ILE A 148 -4.73 -17.02 2.58
C ILE A 148 -5.20 -17.83 3.80
N ARG A 149 -6.24 -17.35 4.49
CA ARG A 149 -6.75 -18.02 5.70
C ARG A 149 -7.33 -19.40 5.42
N ALA A 150 -7.97 -19.57 4.26
CA ALA A 150 -8.65 -20.82 3.90
C ALA A 150 -7.70 -21.91 3.37
N HIS A 151 -6.62 -21.53 2.67
CA HIS A 151 -5.84 -22.47 1.86
C HIS A 151 -4.37 -22.58 2.25
N LEU A 152 -3.80 -21.61 2.96
CA LEU A 152 -2.39 -21.67 3.35
C LEU A 152 -2.25 -22.23 4.78
N PRO A 153 -1.47 -23.31 4.98
CA PRO A 153 -1.11 -23.78 6.31
C PRO A 153 -0.42 -22.67 7.12
N THR A 154 -0.57 -22.73 8.45
CA THR A 154 0.05 -21.75 9.36
C THR A 154 1.56 -21.63 9.16
N GLU A 155 2.26 -22.73 8.87
CA GLU A 155 3.70 -22.72 8.56
C GLU A 155 4.01 -21.85 7.32
N THR A 156 3.25 -22.04 6.24
CA THR A 156 3.41 -21.23 5.03
C THR A 156 3.09 -19.75 5.27
N GLN A 157 2.09 -19.45 6.11
CA GLN A 157 1.79 -18.06 6.49
C GLN A 157 2.93 -17.43 7.30
N ASN A 158 3.55 -18.20 8.20
CA ASN A 158 4.72 -17.77 8.97
C ASN A 158 5.93 -17.51 8.08
N ASP A 159 6.17 -18.35 7.07
CA ASP A 159 7.26 -18.17 6.10
C ASP A 159 7.11 -16.85 5.33
N ILE A 160 5.90 -16.57 4.82
CA ILE A 160 5.59 -15.31 4.14
C ILE A 160 5.80 -14.14 5.09
N ALA A 161 5.27 -14.21 6.32
CA ALA A 161 5.43 -13.15 7.30
C ALA A 161 6.92 -12.90 7.63
N ASP A 162 7.74 -13.94 7.66
CA ASP A 162 9.19 -13.81 7.80
C ASP A 162 9.83 -13.14 6.58
N GLU A 163 9.50 -13.55 5.35
CA GLU A 163 9.95 -12.93 4.11
C GLU A 163 9.64 -11.43 4.09
N MET A 164 8.41 -11.03 4.44
CA MET A 164 7.99 -9.65 4.60
C MET A 164 8.87 -8.89 5.61
N ARG A 165 9.14 -9.50 6.77
CA ARG A 165 10.05 -8.93 7.79
C ARG A 165 11.47 -8.76 7.24
N ARG A 166 12.00 -9.74 6.47
CA ARG A 166 13.36 -9.64 5.89
C ARG A 166 13.48 -8.46 4.94
N ARG A 167 12.48 -8.27 4.06
CA ARG A 167 12.45 -7.17 3.09
C ARG A 167 12.51 -5.80 3.72
N ARG A 168 12.09 -5.68 4.98
CA ARG A 168 12.02 -4.43 5.75
C ARG A 168 13.21 -4.21 6.68
N ARG A 169 14.17 -5.15 6.76
CA ARG A 169 15.35 -5.01 7.64
C ARG A 169 16.24 -3.83 7.31
N HIS A 170 16.24 -3.38 6.06
CA HIS A 170 17.06 -2.27 5.58
C HIS A 170 16.28 -0.95 5.49
N LEU A 171 14.97 -0.95 5.80
CA LEU A 171 14.23 0.30 5.93
C LEU A 171 14.63 0.98 7.24
N HIS A 172 15.09 2.22 7.15
CA HIS A 172 15.19 3.08 8.32
C HIS A 172 13.80 3.24 8.95
N ARG A 173 13.67 2.89 10.24
CA ARG A 173 12.40 3.02 10.97
C ARG A 173 11.93 4.47 10.94
N TRP A 174 10.61 4.62 10.82
CA TRP A 174 9.87 5.88 10.84
C TRP A 174 9.93 6.54 12.21
#